data_AF-A0A117SI82-F1
#
_entry.id   AF-A0A117SI82-F1
#
_cell.length_a   1.000
_cell.length_b   1.000
_cell.length_c   1.000
_cell.angle_alpha   90.00
_cell.angle_beta   90.00
_cell.angle_gamma   90.00
#
_symmetry.space_group_name_H-M   'P 1'
#
loop_
_entity.id
_entity.type
_entity.pdbx_description
1 polymer ?
#
loop_
_entity_poly.entity_id
_entity_poly.type
_entity_poly.pdbx_seq_one_letter_code
_entity_poly.pdbx_strand_id
1 'polypeptide(L)'
;MKKLNLKWVADSIGEDYKKWKRGDIILLEAQTGTGKTWFIKNVLIDYLGDNEKLLFVCNRTNLKRQLKKDLLEKFNEKIPSTTKELDDITTINNITITSYHAIQYSARDEIYDGKKFDLGLFDFIILDECHYIMADGSFNNKCRFAYEKLVYNMSRFATKIFISATMQEIKDPIIRCANRGFGKLPKVREYSTGIDYSYIHPIYYKNDMTDIINTIKNDKTDEKWLVFISDLKDGEKILKELGKDNSSLIKSGTISDELDSVINNSKFNKKVLIATKAMDNGINISDPKLTNIVIMAWDKITFIQMLGRKRIQIDEPWQNINLYIPTRMKKSFLTKLHLYDLKQAEIDLIGKDKNAFDKKYDNDLKDFKDYNDIFYRNKTTGDWKVNSIGYLRLMKDTTFAKYMIEKFDTEGEFAFVQEQLSWLGLENTFDESNLIDGILFEEDLVTFEELIKKLVGIQVLKEDQIKLKELLTSEAFQIDRSLLRGTKKMHPDTFNSIMKNTLKLPYEVTATKTSKWVEGKPKKYTYWTISSI
;
A
#
# COMPACT_ATOMS: atom_id res chain seq x y z
N MET A 1 23.95 -18.23 -10.63
CA MET A 1 22.99 -17.53 -9.74
C MET A 1 22.58 -16.24 -10.41
N LYS A 2 21.28 -15.96 -10.53
CA LYS A 2 20.84 -14.66 -11.02
C LYS A 2 20.99 -13.65 -9.87
N LYS A 3 21.70 -12.54 -10.11
CA LYS A 3 21.83 -11.41 -9.19
C LYS A 3 20.94 -10.28 -9.70
N LEU A 4 20.35 -9.50 -8.79
CA LEU A 4 19.52 -8.38 -9.19
C LEU A 4 20.37 -7.36 -9.96
N ASN A 5 19.81 -6.81 -11.03
CA ASN A 5 20.38 -5.73 -11.83
C ASN A 5 20.19 -4.38 -11.13
N LEU A 6 20.72 -4.29 -9.91
CA LEU A 6 20.72 -3.09 -9.06
C LEU A 6 22.16 -2.67 -8.77
N LYS A 7 22.34 -1.36 -8.58
CA LYS A 7 23.61 -0.77 -8.14
C LYS A 7 23.48 -0.22 -6.74
N TRP A 8 24.57 -0.22 -5.98
CA TRP A 8 24.62 0.57 -4.76
C TRP A 8 24.56 2.07 -5.09
N VAL A 9 23.95 2.86 -4.21
CA VAL A 9 23.91 4.32 -4.36
C VAL A 9 25.32 4.91 -4.47
N ALA A 10 26.25 4.40 -3.65
CA ALA A 10 27.65 4.83 -3.67
C ALA A 10 28.30 4.59 -5.04
N ASP A 11 28.07 3.43 -5.66
CA ASP A 11 28.60 3.11 -6.99
C ASP A 11 27.95 3.96 -8.09
N SER A 12 26.65 4.22 -7.96
CA SER A 12 25.89 5.00 -8.94
C SER A 12 26.31 6.47 -8.99
N ILE A 13 26.70 7.02 -7.84
CA ILE A 13 27.20 8.40 -7.72
C ILE A 13 28.72 8.46 -7.97
N GLY A 14 29.46 7.43 -7.53
CA GLY A 14 30.91 7.38 -7.56
C GLY A 14 31.52 8.59 -6.85
N GLU A 15 32.48 9.25 -7.49
CA GLU A 15 33.16 10.44 -6.98
C GLU A 15 32.50 11.77 -7.43
N ASP A 16 31.35 11.72 -8.13
CA ASP A 16 30.72 12.95 -8.64
C ASP A 16 30.14 13.83 -7.51
N TYR A 17 29.91 13.25 -6.32
CA TYR A 17 29.46 14.02 -5.15
C TYR A 17 30.45 15.12 -4.73
N LYS A 18 31.76 14.90 -4.95
CA LYS A 18 32.81 15.91 -4.71
C LYS A 18 32.71 17.10 -5.67
N LYS A 19 31.96 16.96 -6.76
CA LYS A 19 31.74 18.02 -7.78
C LYS A 19 30.41 18.74 -7.60
N TRP A 20 29.60 18.36 -6.61
CA TRP A 20 28.37 19.07 -6.29
C TRP A 20 28.71 20.45 -5.74
N LYS A 21 27.98 21.47 -6.22
CA LYS A 21 28.20 22.87 -5.84
C LYS A 21 26.99 23.40 -5.10
N ARG A 22 27.21 24.39 -4.25
CA ARG A 22 26.15 25.12 -3.54
C ARG A 22 25.06 25.56 -4.54
N GLY A 23 23.82 25.18 -4.23
CA GLY A 23 22.65 25.44 -5.07
C GLY A 23 22.34 24.36 -6.11
N ASP A 24 23.19 23.33 -6.29
CA ASP A 24 22.88 22.17 -7.13
C ASP A 24 21.68 21.39 -6.57
N ILE A 25 20.94 20.75 -7.46
CA ILE A 25 19.82 19.86 -7.12
C ILE A 25 20.21 18.45 -7.54
N ILE A 26 20.18 17.54 -6.58
CA ILE A 26 20.48 16.13 -6.78
C ILE A 26 19.18 15.34 -6.68
N LEU A 27 18.84 14.62 -7.74
CA LEU A 27 17.72 13.68 -7.77
C LEU A 27 18.30 12.27 -7.73
N LEU A 28 18.04 11.54 -6.65
CA LEU A 28 18.47 10.16 -6.46
C LEU A 28 17.25 9.25 -6.45
N GLU A 29 17.01 8.57 -7.57
CA GLU A 29 16.01 7.51 -7.67
C GLU A 29 16.63 6.18 -7.25
N ALA A 30 16.20 5.66 -6.11
CA ALA A 30 16.84 4.49 -5.52
C ALA A 30 15.84 3.52 -4.90
N GLN A 31 15.83 2.27 -5.38
CA GLN A 31 15.02 1.18 -4.81
C GLN A 31 15.35 0.98 -3.32
N THR A 32 14.42 0.44 -2.54
CA THR A 32 14.68 0.10 -1.15
C THR A 32 15.79 -0.97 -1.07
N GLY A 33 16.78 -0.75 -0.21
CA GLY A 33 17.84 -1.72 0.07
C GLY A 33 19.19 -1.36 -0.56
N THR A 34 19.23 -0.39 -1.48
CA THR A 34 20.43 0.00 -2.24
C THR A 34 21.39 0.95 -1.51
N GLY A 35 21.30 1.05 -0.18
CA GLY A 35 22.28 1.79 0.62
C GLY A 35 22.11 3.32 0.68
N LYS A 36 20.91 3.87 0.43
CA LYS A 36 20.61 5.33 0.52
C LYS A 36 21.17 6.01 1.78
N THR A 37 20.71 5.57 2.95
CA THR A 37 21.13 6.14 4.24
C THR A 37 22.59 5.85 4.54
N TRP A 38 23.12 4.72 4.05
CA TRP A 38 24.54 4.37 4.20
C TRP A 38 25.43 5.38 3.46
N PHE A 39 25.10 5.72 2.20
CA PHE A 39 25.84 6.72 1.42
C PHE A 39 25.87 8.07 2.14
N ILE A 40 24.72 8.53 2.67
CA ILE A 40 24.69 9.80 3.40
C ILE A 40 25.58 9.76 4.64
N LYS A 41 25.48 8.70 5.46
CA LYS A 41 26.23 8.57 6.72
C LYS A 41 27.73 8.37 6.54
N ASN A 42 28.15 7.57 5.55
CA ASN A 42 29.51 7.04 5.45
C ASN A 42 30.29 7.58 4.25
N VAL A 43 29.67 8.39 3.40
CA VAL A 43 30.34 9.01 2.26
C VAL A 43 30.13 10.50 2.27
N LEU A 44 28.87 10.96 2.30
CA LEU A 44 28.59 12.39 2.26
C LEU A 44 29.00 13.09 3.54
N ILE A 45 28.57 12.59 4.71
CA ILE A 45 28.90 13.20 6.01
C ILE A 45 30.41 13.22 6.26
N ASP A 46 31.14 12.17 5.87
CA ASP A 46 32.61 12.12 6.03
C ASP A 46 33.35 13.08 5.09
N TYR A 47 32.69 13.56 4.04
CA TYR A 47 33.23 14.56 3.13
C TYR A 47 32.94 16.00 3.56
N LEU A 48 31.95 16.22 4.43
CA LEU A 48 31.61 17.56 4.90
C LEU A 48 32.77 18.16 5.68
N GLY A 49 33.10 19.41 5.39
CA GLY A 49 34.00 20.18 6.25
C GLY A 49 33.35 20.50 7.60
N ASP A 50 34.17 20.73 8.62
CA ASP A 50 33.73 21.01 10.00
C ASP A 50 32.74 22.20 10.10
N ASN A 51 32.79 23.14 9.16
CA ASN A 51 31.93 24.31 9.11
C ASN A 51 30.67 24.12 8.24
N GLU A 52 30.59 23.05 7.45
CA GLU A 52 29.44 22.79 6.58
C GLU A 52 28.31 22.16 7.37
N LYS A 53 27.09 22.68 7.22
CA LYS A 53 25.91 22.21 7.97
C LYS A 53 24.98 21.39 7.09
N LEU A 54 24.53 20.25 7.61
CA LEU A 54 23.60 19.36 6.92
C LEU A 54 22.25 19.31 7.65
N LEU A 55 21.17 19.48 6.89
CA LEU A 55 19.80 19.22 7.34
C LEU A 55 19.33 17.89 6.75
N PHE A 56 19.04 16.90 7.59
CA PHE A 56 18.45 15.63 7.19
C PHE A 56 16.95 15.62 7.50
N VAL A 57 16.11 15.56 6.47
CA VAL A 57 14.65 15.50 6.59
C VAL A 57 14.17 14.09 6.26
N CYS A 58 13.45 13.48 7.18
CA CYS A 58 12.89 12.14 7.00
C CYS A 58 11.44 12.05 7.51
N ASN A 59 10.63 11.19 6.93
CA ASN A 59 9.23 11.06 7.34
C ASN A 59 9.02 10.15 8.58
N ARG A 60 9.91 9.17 8.79
CA ARG A 60 9.65 8.04 9.70
C ARG A 60 10.37 8.22 11.04
N THR A 61 9.63 8.15 12.15
CA THR A 61 10.18 8.31 13.52
C THR A 61 11.25 7.28 13.85
N ASN A 62 11.02 6.00 13.54
CA ASN A 62 12.00 4.95 13.83
C ASN A 62 13.29 5.10 12.99
N LEU A 63 13.16 5.51 11.72
CA LEU A 63 14.32 5.82 10.88
C LEU A 63 15.12 7.00 11.43
N LYS A 64 14.43 8.04 11.92
CA LYS A 64 15.05 9.19 12.59
C LYS A 64 15.85 8.74 13.81
N ARG A 65 15.26 7.90 14.66
CA ARG A 65 15.91 7.37 15.87
C ARG A 65 17.13 6.50 15.53
N GLN A 66 17.02 5.63 14.53
CA GLN A 66 18.16 4.80 14.09
C GLN A 66 19.30 5.68 13.57
N LEU A 67 18.98 6.64 12.69
CA LEU A 67 19.98 7.58 12.17
C LEU A 67 20.69 8.35 13.30
N LYS A 68 19.96 8.80 14.32
CA LYS A 68 20.56 9.46 15.49
C LYS A 68 21.51 8.55 16.26
N LYS A 69 21.11 7.30 16.53
CA LYS A 69 21.98 6.33 17.22
C LYS A 69 23.27 6.10 16.43
N ASP A 70 23.13 5.86 15.12
CA ASP A 70 24.28 5.63 14.23
C ASP A 70 25.23 6.84 14.21
N LEU A 71 24.71 8.07 14.26
CA LEU A 71 25.54 9.28 14.28
C LEU A 71 26.19 9.53 15.65
N LEU A 72 25.46 9.32 16.75
CA LEU A 72 26.04 9.42 18.10
C LEU A 72 27.20 8.44 18.26
N GLU A 73 27.01 7.19 17.81
CA GLU A 73 28.09 6.19 17.80
C GLU A 73 29.26 6.64 16.92
N LYS A 74 29.00 7.11 15.70
CA LYS A 74 30.03 7.59 14.77
C LYS A 74 30.88 8.73 15.33
N PHE A 75 30.27 9.64 16.09
CA PHE A 75 30.98 10.77 16.70
C PHE A 75 31.46 10.50 18.14
N ASN A 76 31.40 9.24 18.61
CA ASN A 76 31.75 8.86 19.98
C ASN A 76 30.99 9.66 21.06
N GLU A 77 29.74 10.03 20.77
CA GLU A 77 28.82 10.69 21.70
C GLU A 77 27.97 9.66 22.45
N LYS A 78 27.52 10.01 23.67
CA LYS A 78 26.72 9.12 24.50
C LYS A 78 25.34 8.89 23.88
N ILE A 79 25.00 7.63 23.63
CA ILE A 79 23.64 7.24 23.24
C ILE A 79 22.71 7.33 24.48
N PRO A 80 21.62 8.11 24.42
CA PRO A 80 20.65 8.19 25.51
C PRO A 80 20.03 6.85 25.86
N SER A 81 19.68 6.66 27.13
CA SER A 81 19.06 5.42 27.61
C SER A 81 17.56 5.36 27.30
N THR A 82 16.91 6.50 27.05
CA THR A 82 15.47 6.57 26.76
C THR A 82 15.18 7.07 25.34
N THR A 83 14.07 6.60 24.76
CA THR A 83 13.62 7.05 23.44
C THR A 83 13.21 8.52 23.42
N LYS A 84 12.73 9.05 24.55
CA LYS A 84 12.35 10.46 24.70
C LYS A 84 13.57 11.38 24.62
N GLU A 85 14.62 11.08 25.38
CA GLU A 85 15.88 11.84 25.31
C GLU A 85 16.48 11.79 23.90
N LEU A 86 16.45 10.61 23.26
CA LEU A 86 16.87 10.47 21.88
C LEU A 86 16.03 11.33 20.92
N ASP A 87 14.72 11.42 21.12
CA ASP A 87 13.81 12.22 20.30
C ASP A 87 14.07 13.72 20.44
N ASP A 88 14.42 14.17 21.65
CA ASP A 88 14.73 15.57 21.98
C ASP A 88 16.05 16.07 21.35
N ILE A 89 16.99 15.17 21.06
CA ILE A 89 18.21 15.51 20.30
C ILE A 89 17.81 15.92 18.88
N THR A 90 18.05 17.18 18.50
CA THR A 90 17.73 17.68 17.14
C THR A 90 18.95 17.82 16.25
N THR A 91 20.13 17.98 16.84
CA THR A 91 21.39 18.18 16.14
C THR A 91 22.47 17.34 16.79
N ILE A 92 23.28 16.65 15.98
CA ILE A 92 24.45 15.87 16.39
C ILE A 92 25.59 16.41 15.54
N ASN A 93 26.64 16.94 16.17
CA ASN A 93 27.69 17.70 15.48
C ASN A 93 27.11 18.78 14.54
N ASN A 94 27.48 18.79 13.26
CA ASN A 94 27.02 19.71 12.21
C ASN A 94 25.75 19.22 11.47
N ILE A 95 25.08 18.19 11.99
CA ILE A 95 23.94 17.52 11.33
C ILE A 95 22.65 17.73 12.13
N THR A 96 21.72 18.49 11.57
CA THR A 96 20.37 18.66 12.13
C THR A 96 19.40 17.65 11.50
N ILE A 97 18.63 16.95 12.33
CA ILE A 97 17.72 15.89 11.89
C ILE A 97 16.28 16.25 12.24
N THR A 98 15.43 16.33 11.22
CA THR A 98 14.04 16.76 11.36
C THR A 98 13.08 15.90 10.53
N SER A 99 11.78 16.21 10.61
CA SER A 99 10.74 15.56 9.81
C SER A 99 10.00 16.54 8.92
N TYR A 100 9.36 16.02 7.87
CA TYR A 100 8.50 16.85 7.01
C TYR A 100 7.40 17.53 7.82
N HIS A 101 6.78 16.83 8.78
CA HIS A 101 5.81 17.44 9.69
C HIS A 101 6.38 18.60 10.49
N ALA A 102 7.58 18.45 11.07
CA ALA A 102 8.24 19.54 11.78
C ALA A 102 8.48 20.76 10.85
N ILE A 103 8.92 20.54 9.61
CA ILE A 103 9.06 21.61 8.60
C ILE A 103 7.71 22.28 8.31
N GLN A 104 6.62 21.50 8.16
CA GLN A 104 5.27 22.04 7.95
C GLN A 104 4.83 22.92 9.13
N TYR A 105 5.07 22.46 10.36
CA TYR A 105 4.78 23.23 11.57
C TYR A 105 5.60 24.52 11.63
N SER A 106 6.91 24.45 11.40
CA SER A 106 7.77 25.64 11.40
C SER A 106 7.37 26.65 10.32
N ALA A 107 7.02 26.19 9.12
CA ALA A 107 6.54 27.05 8.04
C ALA A 107 5.19 27.70 8.37
N ARG A 108 4.30 26.98 9.07
CA ARG A 108 3.06 27.55 9.59
C ARG A 108 3.37 28.58 10.68
N ASP A 109 4.19 28.25 11.67
CA ASP A 109 4.52 29.16 12.77
C ASP A 109 5.26 30.42 12.28
N GLU A 110 5.98 30.36 11.15
CA GLU A 110 6.52 31.55 10.49
C GLU A 110 5.42 32.48 9.97
N ILE A 111 4.36 31.92 9.39
CA ILE A 111 3.20 32.67 8.89
C ILE A 111 2.36 33.21 10.04
N TYR A 112 2.15 32.43 11.10
CA TYR A 112 1.21 32.75 12.18
C TYR A 112 1.85 33.51 13.35
N ASP A 113 3.05 33.09 13.76
CA ASP A 113 3.75 33.55 14.97
C ASP A 113 5.05 34.33 14.67
N GLY A 114 5.44 34.47 13.39
CA GLY A 114 6.66 35.17 12.99
C GLY A 114 7.97 34.44 13.31
N LYS A 115 7.90 33.17 13.74
CA LYS A 115 9.08 32.34 14.04
C LYS A 115 9.76 31.90 12.74
N LYS A 116 10.90 32.53 12.42
CA LYS A 116 11.63 32.19 11.19
C LYS A 116 12.28 30.81 11.29
N PHE A 117 12.09 30.01 10.24
CA PHE A 117 12.87 28.80 10.01
C PHE A 117 13.73 29.00 8.75
N ASP A 118 15.02 29.27 8.96
CA ASP A 118 15.93 29.65 7.90
C ASP A 118 16.71 28.43 7.37
N LEU A 119 16.34 27.99 6.17
CA LEU A 119 17.04 26.95 5.42
C LEU A 119 18.39 27.42 4.87
N GLY A 120 18.66 28.73 4.84
CA GLY A 120 19.93 29.31 4.40
C GLY A 120 21.11 29.02 5.35
N LEU A 121 20.83 28.51 6.54
CA LEU A 121 21.84 28.09 7.52
C LEU A 121 22.53 26.77 7.17
N PHE A 122 22.02 26.03 6.18
CA PHE A 122 22.51 24.72 5.80
C PHE A 122 23.18 24.76 4.42
N ASP A 123 24.27 24.03 4.27
CA ASP A 123 24.99 23.84 3.00
C ASP A 123 24.45 22.64 2.23
N PHE A 124 23.94 21.64 2.96
CA PHE A 124 23.28 20.45 2.41
C PHE A 124 21.91 20.24 3.02
N ILE A 125 20.91 19.93 2.19
CA ILE A 125 19.56 19.56 2.63
C ILE A 125 19.20 18.22 2.00
N ILE A 126 19.11 17.18 2.82
CA ILE A 126 18.73 15.83 2.43
C ILE A 126 17.24 15.63 2.67
N LEU A 127 16.55 15.21 1.63
CA LEU A 127 15.11 14.99 1.60
C LEU A 127 14.87 13.51 1.30
N ASP A 128 14.93 12.69 2.34
CA ASP A 128 14.67 11.26 2.21
C ASP A 128 13.17 10.99 2.06
N GLU A 129 12.82 9.98 1.26
CA GLU A 129 11.43 9.67 0.85
C GLU A 129 10.66 10.93 0.37
N CYS A 130 11.29 11.74 -0.49
CA CYS A 130 10.77 13.06 -0.87
C CYS A 130 9.40 13.02 -1.60
N HIS A 131 8.99 11.87 -2.11
CA HIS A 131 7.65 11.64 -2.64
C HIS A 131 6.55 11.98 -1.61
N TYR A 132 6.87 11.94 -0.31
CA TYR A 132 5.98 12.33 0.80
C TYR A 132 5.34 13.71 0.58
N ILE A 133 6.09 14.66 0.02
CA ILE A 133 5.63 16.04 -0.23
C ILE A 133 4.39 16.05 -1.15
N MET A 134 4.29 15.09 -2.08
CA MET A 134 3.21 14.98 -3.06
C MET A 134 2.16 13.91 -2.68
N ALA A 135 2.58 12.80 -2.07
CA ALA A 135 1.75 11.63 -1.82
C ALA A 135 0.66 11.86 -0.74
N ASP A 136 0.94 12.68 0.28
CA ASP A 136 -0.02 13.01 1.34
C ASP A 136 -0.89 14.24 1.02
N GLY A 137 -0.73 14.84 -0.17
CA GLY A 137 -1.44 16.08 -0.56
C GLY A 137 -2.97 15.94 -0.60
N SER A 138 -3.49 14.75 -0.87
CA SER A 138 -4.94 14.43 -0.86
C SER A 138 -5.53 14.25 0.54
N PHE A 139 -4.70 14.07 1.57
CA PHE A 139 -5.14 13.87 2.96
C PHE A 139 -4.74 15.03 3.89
N ASN A 140 -3.71 15.79 3.54
CA ASN A 140 -3.15 16.83 4.40
C ASN A 140 -2.80 18.10 3.60
N ASN A 141 -3.63 19.13 3.72
CA ASN A 141 -3.39 20.43 3.11
C ASN A 141 -2.10 21.13 3.57
N LYS A 142 -1.51 20.68 4.68
CA LYS A 142 -0.25 21.21 5.22
C LYS A 142 0.97 20.77 4.41
N CYS A 143 0.85 19.76 3.54
CA CYS A 143 1.93 19.37 2.62
C CYS A 143 2.37 20.53 1.72
N ARG A 144 1.47 21.49 1.44
CA ARG A 144 1.77 22.76 0.76
C ARG A 144 2.94 23.49 1.42
N PHE A 145 3.00 23.53 2.75
CA PHE A 145 4.05 24.24 3.47
C PHE A 145 5.43 23.60 3.26
N ALA A 146 5.51 22.27 3.28
CA ALA A 146 6.75 21.55 2.98
C ALA A 146 7.18 21.77 1.53
N TYR A 147 6.24 21.67 0.57
CA TYR A 147 6.53 21.95 -0.84
C TYR A 147 7.04 23.39 -1.02
N GLU A 148 6.37 24.37 -0.41
CA GLU A 148 6.75 25.77 -0.53
C GLU A 148 8.16 26.03 -0.01
N LYS A 149 8.49 25.52 1.18
CA LYS A 149 9.81 25.73 1.78
C LYS A 149 10.92 24.92 1.10
N LEU A 150 10.66 23.66 0.77
CA LEU A 150 11.71 22.72 0.35
C LEU A 150 11.87 22.64 -1.17
N VAL A 151 10.81 22.86 -1.95
CA VAL A 151 10.81 22.73 -3.42
C VAL A 151 10.64 24.08 -4.10
N TYR A 152 9.57 24.82 -3.79
CA TYR A 152 9.26 26.07 -4.49
C TYR A 152 10.25 27.20 -4.17
N ASN A 153 10.56 27.40 -2.89
CA ASN A 153 11.55 28.34 -2.42
C ASN A 153 12.95 27.73 -2.65
N MET A 154 13.44 27.90 -3.87
CA MET A 154 14.78 27.48 -4.27
C MET A 154 15.84 28.32 -3.56
N SER A 155 16.24 27.86 -2.37
CA SER A 155 17.43 28.37 -1.69
C SER A 155 18.65 28.05 -2.56
N ARG A 156 19.31 29.09 -3.06
CA ARG A 156 20.60 28.98 -3.79
C ARG A 156 21.78 28.76 -2.85
N PHE A 157 21.50 28.69 -1.54
CA PHE A 157 22.47 28.60 -0.48
C PHE A 157 22.74 27.15 -0.04
N ALA A 158 22.02 26.17 -0.55
CA ALA A 158 22.19 24.77 -0.18
C ALA A 158 22.16 23.85 -1.40
N THR A 159 22.97 22.79 -1.38
CA THR A 159 22.82 21.64 -2.26
C THR A 159 21.63 20.82 -1.75
N LYS A 160 20.59 20.64 -2.56
CA LYS A 160 19.40 19.87 -2.17
C LYS A 160 19.45 18.47 -2.76
N ILE A 161 19.32 17.44 -1.92
CA ILE A 161 19.38 16.04 -2.32
C ILE A 161 18.04 15.38 -2.07
N PHE A 162 17.29 15.14 -3.14
CA PHE A 162 15.99 14.48 -3.14
C PHE A 162 16.18 12.99 -3.36
N ILE A 163 15.72 12.17 -2.42
CA ILE A 163 15.89 10.72 -2.46
C ILE A 163 14.52 10.04 -2.41
N SER A 164 14.23 9.14 -3.34
CA SER A 164 12.97 8.39 -3.36
C SER A 164 13.09 7.12 -4.23
N ALA A 165 12.34 6.07 -3.90
CA ALA A 165 12.15 4.94 -4.82
C ALA A 165 11.17 5.26 -5.96
N THR A 166 10.34 6.31 -5.79
CA THR A 166 9.33 6.74 -6.76
C THR A 166 9.47 8.26 -6.97
N MET A 167 10.31 8.66 -7.91
CA MET A 167 10.63 10.08 -8.15
C MET A 167 9.64 10.76 -9.13
N GLN A 168 8.91 9.97 -9.91
CA GLN A 168 8.12 10.41 -11.07
C GLN A 168 7.16 11.56 -10.75
N GLU A 169 6.50 11.51 -9.59
CA GLU A 169 5.50 12.51 -9.25
C GLU A 169 6.09 13.87 -8.85
N ILE A 170 7.29 13.91 -8.28
CA ILE A 170 7.91 15.13 -7.73
C ILE A 170 9.04 15.68 -8.61
N LYS A 171 9.59 14.85 -9.51
CA LYS A 171 10.64 15.23 -10.46
C LYS A 171 10.28 16.46 -11.27
N ASP A 172 9.16 16.42 -12.00
CA ASP A 172 8.78 17.54 -12.87
C ASP A 172 8.51 18.84 -12.09
N PRO A 173 7.78 18.83 -10.95
CA PRO A 173 7.72 19.99 -10.08
C PRO A 173 9.09 20.57 -9.71
N ILE A 174 10.05 19.72 -9.32
CA ILE A 174 11.41 20.16 -8.94
C ILE A 174 12.13 20.78 -10.13
N ILE A 175 12.15 20.13 -11.29
CA ILE A 175 12.82 20.63 -12.50
C ILE A 175 12.19 21.95 -12.95
N ARG A 176 10.85 22.06 -12.96
CA ARG A 176 10.17 23.31 -13.28
C ARG A 176 10.53 24.44 -12.32
N CYS A 177 10.65 24.15 -11.02
CA CYS A 177 11.09 25.13 -10.04
C CYS A 177 12.56 25.51 -10.20
N ALA A 178 13.43 24.55 -10.53
CA ALA A 178 14.86 24.78 -10.81
C ALA A 178 15.06 25.73 -12.00
N ASN A 179 14.21 25.63 -13.02
CA ASN A 179 14.27 26.46 -14.23
C ASN A 179 13.59 27.83 -14.08
N ARG A 180 13.08 28.19 -12.90
CA ARG A 180 12.45 29.50 -12.65
C ARG A 180 13.47 30.53 -12.16
N GLY A 181 13.28 31.78 -12.61
CA GLY A 181 13.97 32.97 -12.09
C GLY A 181 15.07 33.49 -12.99
N PHE A 182 15.71 34.58 -12.53
CA PHE A 182 16.80 35.26 -13.23
C PHE A 182 18.17 34.91 -12.61
N GLY A 183 19.22 34.87 -13.43
CA GLY A 183 20.59 34.55 -13.01
C GLY A 183 21.02 33.10 -13.29
N LYS A 184 22.09 32.64 -12.63
CA LYS A 184 22.60 31.27 -12.81
C LYS A 184 21.60 30.25 -12.27
N LEU A 185 21.09 29.38 -13.14
CA LEU A 185 20.17 28.32 -12.77
C LEU A 185 20.88 27.20 -11.98
N PRO A 186 20.21 26.60 -10.98
CA PRO A 186 20.64 25.36 -10.34
C PRO A 186 20.99 24.28 -11.37
N LYS A 187 22.11 23.59 -11.19
CA LYS A 187 22.40 22.40 -11.98
C LYS A 187 21.61 21.23 -11.39
N VAL A 188 20.74 20.62 -12.19
CA VAL A 188 20.06 19.37 -11.84
C VAL A 188 20.96 18.20 -12.24
N ARG A 189 21.23 17.31 -11.29
CA ARG A 189 21.97 16.06 -11.50
C ARG A 189 21.09 14.89 -11.10
N GLU A 190 21.09 13.84 -11.90
CA GLU A 190 20.24 12.68 -11.71
C GLU A 190 21.09 11.42 -11.56
N TYR A 191 20.76 10.61 -10.57
CA TYR A 191 21.36 9.30 -10.33
C TYR A 191 20.25 8.27 -10.12
N SER A 192 20.49 7.05 -10.60
CA SER A 192 19.56 5.94 -10.39
C SER A 192 20.34 4.67 -10.03
N THR A 193 19.79 3.89 -9.10
CA THR A 193 20.31 2.55 -8.79
C THR A 193 19.82 1.49 -9.77
N GLY A 194 18.94 1.85 -10.69
CA GLY A 194 18.07 0.91 -11.38
C GLY A 194 16.90 0.47 -10.50
N ILE A 195 15.97 -0.23 -11.14
CA ILE A 195 14.82 -0.90 -10.53
C ILE A 195 14.86 -2.35 -11.01
N ASP A 196 14.77 -3.29 -10.08
CA ASP A 196 14.70 -4.71 -10.40
C ASP A 196 13.80 -5.43 -9.39
N TYR A 197 12.67 -5.90 -9.89
CA TYR A 197 11.69 -6.70 -9.18
C TYR A 197 11.60 -8.13 -9.72
N SER A 198 12.62 -8.62 -10.43
CA SER A 198 12.65 -9.97 -11.05
C SER A 198 12.50 -11.13 -10.06
N TYR A 199 12.60 -10.85 -8.76
CA TYR A 199 12.34 -11.80 -7.68
C TYR A 199 10.86 -11.98 -7.35
N ILE A 200 9.97 -11.21 -7.98
CA ILE A 200 8.52 -11.23 -7.75
C ILE A 200 7.85 -12.24 -8.68
N HIS A 201 7.04 -13.12 -8.10
CA HIS A 201 6.06 -13.93 -8.81
C HIS A 201 4.66 -13.36 -8.56
N PRO A 202 4.01 -12.76 -9.56
CA PRO A 202 2.72 -12.11 -9.37
C PRO A 202 1.56 -13.12 -9.37
N ILE A 203 0.68 -13.02 -8.39
CA ILE A 203 -0.55 -13.81 -8.24
C ILE A 203 -1.72 -12.84 -8.13
N TYR A 204 -2.81 -13.12 -8.83
CA TYR A 204 -3.99 -12.26 -8.87
C TYR A 204 -5.13 -12.90 -8.12
N TYR A 205 -5.97 -12.10 -7.49
CA TYR A 205 -7.19 -12.60 -6.86
C TYR A 205 -8.33 -11.63 -7.10
N LYS A 206 -9.57 -12.13 -7.14
CA LYS A 206 -10.73 -11.22 -7.19
C LYS A 206 -10.83 -10.45 -5.88
N ASN A 207 -11.60 -9.38 -5.85
CA ASN A 207 -11.70 -8.51 -4.66
C ASN A 207 -12.35 -9.17 -3.42
N ASP A 208 -12.48 -10.50 -3.38
CA ASP A 208 -12.89 -11.24 -2.20
C ASP A 208 -11.67 -11.66 -1.37
N MET A 209 -11.60 -11.18 -0.13
CA MET A 209 -10.56 -11.58 0.82
C MET A 209 -10.64 -13.05 1.23
N THR A 210 -11.76 -13.73 0.97
CA THR A 210 -11.95 -15.15 1.32
C THR A 210 -10.95 -16.04 0.57
N ASP A 211 -10.63 -15.74 -0.68
CA ASP A 211 -9.63 -16.51 -1.45
C ASP A 211 -8.23 -16.40 -0.83
N ILE A 212 -7.84 -15.20 -0.40
CA ILE A 212 -6.57 -14.99 0.31
C ILE A 212 -6.57 -15.71 1.67
N ILE A 213 -7.66 -15.61 2.43
CA ILE A 213 -7.78 -16.29 3.73
C ILE A 213 -7.65 -17.81 3.55
N ASN A 214 -8.37 -18.39 2.58
CA ASN A 214 -8.32 -19.83 2.34
C ASN A 214 -6.96 -20.27 1.77
N THR A 215 -6.34 -19.46 0.92
CA THR A 215 -4.95 -19.69 0.47
C THR A 215 -4.00 -19.76 1.66
N ILE A 216 -4.10 -18.83 2.62
CA ILE A 216 -3.30 -18.84 3.84
C ILE A 216 -3.60 -20.06 4.73
N LYS A 217 -4.87 -20.46 4.86
CA LYS A 217 -5.27 -21.63 5.67
C LYS A 217 -4.78 -22.95 5.05
N ASN A 218 -4.73 -23.03 3.73
CA ASN A 218 -4.24 -24.20 2.98
C ASN A 218 -2.70 -24.27 2.96
N ASP A 219 -2.01 -23.15 3.14
CA ASP A 219 -0.56 -23.15 3.31
C ASP A 219 -0.18 -23.83 4.65
N LYS A 220 0.30 -25.08 4.57
CA LYS A 220 0.78 -25.87 5.73
C LYS A 220 2.28 -25.73 5.98
N THR A 221 2.99 -24.90 5.21
CA THR A 221 4.42 -24.64 5.40
C THR A 221 4.66 -23.68 6.57
N ASP A 222 5.93 -23.47 6.93
CA ASP A 222 6.34 -22.45 7.89
C ASP A 222 6.61 -21.07 7.24
N GLU A 223 6.25 -20.92 5.96
CA GLU A 223 6.29 -19.66 5.25
C GLU A 223 5.35 -18.62 5.88
N LYS A 224 5.76 -17.37 5.79
CA LYS A 224 5.09 -16.23 6.41
C LYS A 224 4.48 -15.32 5.38
N TRP A 225 3.44 -14.62 5.83
CA TRP A 225 2.60 -13.75 5.04
C TRP A 225 2.59 -12.34 5.60
N LEU A 226 2.76 -11.37 4.71
CA LEU A 226 2.60 -9.95 5.02
C LEU A 226 1.43 -9.39 4.22
N VAL A 227 0.37 -8.98 4.90
CA VAL A 227 -0.88 -8.54 4.27
C VAL A 227 -1.09 -7.05 4.50
N PHE A 228 -0.96 -6.26 3.43
CA PHE A 228 -1.25 -4.83 3.44
C PHE A 228 -2.70 -4.55 3.06
N ILE A 229 -3.50 -4.18 4.06
CA ILE A 229 -4.93 -3.91 3.91
C ILE A 229 -5.20 -2.41 3.65
N SER A 230 -6.27 -2.14 2.92
CA SER A 230 -6.79 -0.77 2.70
C SER A 230 -7.96 -0.42 3.62
N ASP A 231 -8.74 -1.41 4.07
CA ASP A 231 -9.85 -1.25 5.02
C ASP A 231 -9.56 -2.09 6.29
N LEU A 232 -9.82 -1.51 7.46
CA LEU A 232 -9.68 -2.22 8.74
C LEU A 232 -10.62 -3.43 8.84
N LYS A 233 -11.76 -3.41 8.16
CA LYS A 233 -12.71 -4.52 8.13
C LYS A 233 -12.09 -5.78 7.54
N ASP A 234 -11.25 -5.64 6.50
CA ASP A 234 -10.55 -6.77 5.89
C ASP A 234 -9.55 -7.37 6.89
N GLY A 235 -8.82 -6.52 7.62
CA GLY A 235 -7.90 -6.97 8.66
C GLY A 235 -8.58 -7.69 9.81
N GLU A 236 -9.72 -7.19 10.27
CA GLU A 236 -10.53 -7.82 11.31
C GLU A 236 -11.11 -9.16 10.84
N LYS A 237 -11.53 -9.26 9.56
CA LYS A 237 -11.97 -10.53 8.96
C LYS A 237 -10.85 -11.56 8.96
N ILE A 238 -9.65 -11.21 8.49
CA ILE A 238 -8.50 -12.12 8.49
C ILE A 238 -8.14 -12.56 9.91
N LEU A 239 -8.06 -11.61 10.86
CA LEU A 239 -7.71 -11.90 12.25
C LEU A 239 -8.72 -12.87 12.91
N LYS A 240 -10.01 -12.71 12.60
CA LYS A 240 -11.08 -13.59 13.09
C LYS A 240 -10.95 -15.00 12.50
N GLU A 241 -10.74 -15.11 11.19
CA GLU A 241 -10.70 -16.38 10.46
C GLU A 241 -9.43 -17.20 10.71
N LEU A 242 -8.29 -16.55 10.91
CA LEU A 242 -7.00 -17.21 11.15
C LEU A 242 -6.68 -17.39 12.64
N GLY A 243 -7.34 -16.63 13.51
CA GLY A 243 -7.08 -16.59 14.94
C GLY A 243 -5.84 -15.77 15.32
N LYS A 244 -5.84 -15.26 16.56
CA LYS A 244 -4.75 -14.44 17.12
C LYS A 244 -3.45 -15.22 17.39
N ASP A 245 -3.54 -16.55 17.40
CA ASP A 245 -2.37 -17.41 17.58
C ASP A 245 -1.51 -17.47 16.33
N ASN A 246 -2.13 -17.38 15.14
CA ASN A 246 -1.45 -17.43 13.85
C ASN A 246 -1.28 -16.06 13.19
N SER A 247 -2.07 -15.05 13.59
CA SER A 247 -2.08 -13.75 12.93
C SER A 247 -2.06 -12.57 13.91
N SER A 248 -1.51 -11.45 13.45
CA SER A 248 -1.47 -10.18 14.19
C SER A 248 -1.84 -9.01 13.29
N LEU A 249 -2.64 -8.08 13.79
CA LEU A 249 -3.02 -6.86 13.10
C LEU A 249 -2.32 -5.66 13.73
N ILE A 250 -1.55 -4.92 12.93
CA ILE A 250 -0.89 -3.70 13.36
C ILE A 250 -1.42 -2.49 12.57
N LYS A 251 -1.86 -1.49 13.34
CA LYS A 251 -2.38 -0.21 12.87
C LYS A 251 -1.73 0.96 13.62
N SER A 252 -2.02 2.19 13.21
CA SER A 252 -1.55 3.38 13.92
C SER A 252 -1.84 3.29 15.43
N GLY A 253 -0.83 3.56 16.25
CA GLY A 253 -0.95 3.52 17.72
C GLY A 253 -0.97 2.13 18.35
N THR A 254 -0.77 1.06 17.57
CA THR A 254 -0.66 -0.30 18.13
C THR A 254 0.62 -0.43 18.94
N ILE A 255 0.53 -1.09 20.10
CA ILE A 255 1.68 -1.51 20.92
C ILE A 255 1.49 -3.01 21.13
N SER A 256 2.46 -3.81 20.69
CA SER A 256 2.41 -5.27 20.81
C SER A 256 3.81 -5.87 20.68
N ASP A 257 4.00 -7.04 21.30
CA ASP A 257 5.25 -7.81 21.19
C ASP A 257 5.62 -8.12 19.72
N GLU A 258 4.60 -8.27 18.87
CA GLU A 258 4.80 -8.48 17.44
C GLU A 258 5.41 -7.24 16.77
N LEU A 259 4.90 -6.04 17.08
CA LEU A 259 5.46 -4.80 16.59
C LEU A 259 6.88 -4.58 17.13
N ASP A 260 7.12 -4.89 18.40
CA ASP A 260 8.45 -4.78 19.00
C ASP A 260 9.45 -5.72 18.35
N SER A 261 9.06 -6.97 18.05
CA SER A 261 9.90 -7.91 17.31
C SER A 261 10.22 -7.37 15.91
N VAL A 262 9.24 -6.79 15.23
CA VAL A 262 9.42 -6.22 13.89
C VAL A 262 10.39 -5.03 13.91
N ILE A 263 10.28 -4.15 14.92
CA ILE A 263 11.15 -2.98 15.05
C ILE A 263 12.58 -3.39 15.41
N ASN A 264 12.74 -4.29 16.39
CA ASN A 264 14.05 -4.60 16.96
C ASN A 264 14.77 -5.73 16.23
N ASN A 265 14.04 -6.70 15.71
CA ASN A 265 14.60 -7.92 15.09
C ASN A 265 14.41 -7.93 13.56
N SER A 266 13.72 -6.95 12.98
CA SER A 266 13.36 -6.93 11.55
C SER A 266 12.59 -8.19 11.10
N LYS A 267 11.86 -8.83 12.02
CA LYS A 267 11.10 -10.07 11.83
C LYS A 267 9.85 -10.06 12.69
N PHE A 268 8.84 -10.82 12.32
CA PHE A 268 7.62 -11.01 13.11
C PHE A 268 7.50 -12.48 13.51
N ASN A 269 6.82 -12.81 14.60
CA ASN A 269 6.83 -14.17 15.14
C ASN A 269 5.71 -15.04 14.55
N LYS A 270 4.55 -14.43 14.31
CA LYS A 270 3.34 -15.09 13.81
C LYS A 270 3.51 -15.52 12.36
N LYS A 271 2.62 -16.39 11.88
CA LYS A 271 2.58 -16.79 10.46
C LYS A 271 2.13 -15.63 9.57
N VAL A 272 1.19 -14.82 10.06
CA VAL A 272 0.59 -13.71 9.29
C VAL A 272 0.70 -12.39 10.02
N LEU A 273 1.33 -11.41 9.37
CA LEU A 273 1.33 -10.02 9.81
C LEU A 273 0.41 -9.20 8.92
N ILE A 274 -0.60 -8.59 9.51
CA ILE A 274 -1.56 -7.72 8.81
C ILE A 274 -1.20 -6.27 9.16
N ALA A 275 -1.07 -5.41 8.15
CA ALA A 275 -0.63 -4.03 8.33
C ALA A 275 -1.49 -3.06 7.50
N THR A 276 -1.85 -1.94 8.11
CA THR A 276 -2.44 -0.79 7.39
C THR A 276 -1.34 0.10 6.80
N LYS A 277 -1.70 1.06 5.92
CA LYS A 277 -0.74 2.09 5.45
C LYS A 277 -0.06 2.87 6.59
N ALA A 278 -0.71 3.02 7.75
CA ALA A 278 -0.09 3.71 8.90
C ALA A 278 1.14 2.99 9.47
N MET A 279 1.25 1.67 9.26
CA MET A 279 2.42 0.84 9.59
C MET A 279 3.56 0.95 8.57
N ASP A 280 3.30 1.51 7.39
CA ASP A 280 4.31 1.76 6.36
C ASP A 280 5.43 2.71 6.87
N ASN A 281 5.18 3.45 7.95
CA ASN A 281 6.12 4.47 8.43
C ASN A 281 7.17 3.95 9.43
N GLY A 282 7.97 2.94 9.07
CA GLY A 282 9.23 2.71 9.82
C GLY A 282 9.77 1.30 9.93
N ILE A 283 9.19 0.33 9.25
CA ILE A 283 9.52 -1.08 9.43
C ILE A 283 10.33 -1.60 8.24
N ASN A 284 11.38 -2.36 8.53
CA ASN A 284 12.13 -3.13 7.55
C ASN A 284 12.02 -4.60 7.95
N ILE A 285 11.61 -5.47 7.02
CA ILE A 285 11.51 -6.89 7.29
C ILE A 285 12.60 -7.61 6.50
N SER A 286 13.48 -8.27 7.24
CA SER A 286 14.53 -9.15 6.74
C SER A 286 14.31 -10.55 7.33
N ASP A 287 13.17 -11.14 6.97
CA ASP A 287 12.79 -12.50 7.37
C ASP A 287 12.89 -13.44 6.16
N PRO A 288 13.80 -14.43 6.16
CA PRO A 288 13.85 -15.45 5.10
C PRO A 288 12.58 -16.28 4.97
N LYS A 289 11.74 -16.39 6.01
CA LYS A 289 10.46 -17.10 5.93
C LYS A 289 9.34 -16.28 5.30
N LEU A 290 9.50 -14.95 5.18
CA LEU A 290 8.53 -14.11 4.48
C LEU A 290 8.67 -14.28 2.97
N THR A 291 7.87 -15.17 2.39
CA THR A 291 7.79 -15.49 0.95
C THR A 291 6.54 -14.91 0.30
N ASN A 292 5.50 -14.56 1.07
CA ASN A 292 4.20 -14.18 0.55
C ASN A 292 3.81 -12.76 0.99
N ILE A 293 3.46 -11.89 0.03
CA ILE A 293 3.04 -10.51 0.29
C ILE A 293 1.74 -10.21 -0.43
N VAL A 294 0.75 -9.65 0.28
CA VAL A 294 -0.52 -9.20 -0.29
C VAL A 294 -0.55 -7.67 -0.26
N ILE A 295 -0.80 -7.01 -1.40
CA ILE A 295 -0.85 -5.55 -1.50
C ILE A 295 -2.16 -5.07 -2.14
N MET A 296 -2.98 -4.36 -1.36
CA MET A 296 -4.28 -3.85 -1.82
C MET A 296 -4.25 -2.38 -2.28
N ALA A 297 -3.07 -1.78 -2.45
CA ALA A 297 -2.89 -0.36 -2.75
C ALA A 297 -3.46 0.06 -4.11
N TRP A 298 -3.94 1.30 -4.20
CA TRP A 298 -4.54 1.89 -5.42
C TRP A 298 -3.56 2.74 -6.23
N ASP A 299 -2.49 3.22 -5.60
CA ASP A 299 -1.52 4.13 -6.20
C ASP A 299 -0.11 3.54 -6.18
N LYS A 300 0.67 3.87 -7.22
CA LYS A 300 2.04 3.39 -7.43
C LYS A 300 2.95 3.65 -6.24
N ILE A 301 2.88 4.84 -5.63
CA ILE A 301 3.78 5.22 -4.55
C ILE A 301 3.56 4.31 -3.34
N THR A 302 2.31 4.19 -2.87
CA THR A 302 1.97 3.32 -1.75
C THR A 302 2.33 1.86 -2.05
N PHE A 303 2.05 1.39 -3.27
CA PHE A 303 2.37 0.03 -3.70
C PHE A 303 3.87 -0.30 -3.61
N ILE A 304 4.72 0.55 -4.20
CA ILE A 304 6.17 0.36 -4.21
C ILE A 304 6.76 0.45 -2.80
N GLN A 305 6.24 1.35 -1.97
CA GLN A 305 6.69 1.51 -0.57
C GLN A 305 6.34 0.30 0.28
N MET A 306 5.13 -0.25 0.14
CA MET A 306 4.69 -1.48 0.80
C MET A 306 5.55 -2.67 0.37
N LEU A 307 5.78 -2.85 -0.93
CA LEU A 307 6.60 -3.94 -1.44
C LEU A 307 8.05 -3.83 -0.95
N GLY A 308 8.58 -2.60 -0.91
CA GLY A 308 9.93 -2.31 -0.46
C GLY A 308 10.21 -2.56 1.03
N ARG A 309 9.19 -2.94 1.82
CA ARG A 309 9.34 -3.34 3.23
C ARG A 309 10.05 -4.67 3.39
N LYS A 310 9.81 -5.60 2.48
CA LYS A 310 10.61 -6.81 2.35
C LYS A 310 11.96 -6.42 1.74
N ARG A 311 13.03 -6.54 2.52
CA ARG A 311 14.38 -6.26 2.04
C ARG A 311 14.93 -7.49 1.34
N ILE A 312 15.45 -7.29 0.13
CA ILE A 312 16.17 -8.30 -0.64
C ILE A 312 17.65 -7.94 -0.62
N GLN A 313 18.50 -8.94 -0.41
CA GLN A 313 19.94 -8.77 -0.48
C GLN A 313 20.36 -8.73 -1.96
N ILE A 314 21.00 -7.64 -2.38
CA ILE A 314 21.33 -7.39 -3.80
C ILE A 314 22.48 -8.29 -4.26
N ASP A 315 23.42 -8.61 -3.36
CA ASP A 315 24.63 -9.37 -3.67
C ASP A 315 24.48 -10.89 -3.52
N GLU A 316 23.38 -11.35 -2.93
CA GLU A 316 23.04 -12.75 -2.71
C GLU A 316 22.01 -13.25 -3.74
N PRO A 317 21.88 -14.58 -3.93
CA PRO A 317 20.77 -15.14 -4.70
C PRO A 317 19.45 -14.69 -4.10
N TRP A 318 18.59 -14.11 -4.93
CA TRP A 318 17.33 -13.60 -4.42
C TRP A 318 16.38 -14.75 -4.07
N GLN A 319 15.60 -14.53 -3.02
CA GLN A 319 14.44 -15.32 -2.67
C GLN A 319 13.28 -14.93 -3.60
N ASN A 320 12.59 -15.90 -4.20
CA ASN A 320 11.35 -15.61 -4.92
C ASN A 320 10.24 -15.24 -3.93
N ILE A 321 9.48 -14.20 -4.26
CA ILE A 321 8.40 -13.67 -3.42
C ILE A 321 7.11 -13.71 -4.22
N ASN A 322 6.10 -14.38 -3.68
CA ASN A 322 4.75 -14.36 -4.22
C ASN A 322 4.09 -13.03 -3.85
N LEU A 323 3.67 -12.27 -4.85
CA LEU A 323 3.00 -11.00 -4.69
C LEU A 323 1.54 -11.13 -5.11
N TYR A 324 0.64 -11.15 -4.14
CA TYR A 324 -0.80 -11.22 -4.32
C TYR A 324 -1.37 -9.81 -4.50
N ILE A 325 -2.01 -9.55 -5.63
CA ILE A 325 -2.64 -8.25 -5.94
C ILE A 325 -4.09 -8.43 -6.40
N PRO A 326 -5.02 -7.59 -5.94
CA PRO A 326 -6.43 -7.75 -6.27
C PRO A 326 -6.74 -7.21 -7.66
N THR A 327 -7.56 -7.93 -8.43
CA THR A 327 -8.25 -7.36 -9.58
C THR A 327 -9.21 -6.28 -9.12
N ARG A 328 -9.54 -5.35 -10.02
CA ARG A 328 -10.45 -4.22 -9.75
C ARG A 328 -11.49 -4.11 -10.86
N MET A 329 -12.57 -3.41 -10.57
CA MET A 329 -13.62 -3.16 -11.54
C MET A 329 -13.51 -1.74 -12.09
N LYS A 330 -13.82 -1.57 -13.38
CA LYS A 330 -14.01 -0.26 -14.02
C LYS A 330 -14.89 0.69 -13.20
N LYS A 331 -15.96 0.14 -12.60
CA LYS A 331 -16.88 0.88 -11.72
C LYS A 331 -16.18 1.61 -10.57
N SER A 332 -15.14 1.02 -9.97
CA SER A 332 -14.39 1.65 -8.87
C SER A 332 -13.69 2.94 -9.32
N PHE A 333 -13.14 2.95 -10.53
CA PHE A 333 -12.49 4.13 -11.11
C PHE A 333 -13.51 5.18 -11.56
N LEU A 334 -14.66 4.76 -12.09
CA LEU A 334 -15.79 5.67 -12.38
C LEU A 334 -16.29 6.38 -11.11
N THR A 335 -16.42 5.67 -10.00
CA THR A 335 -16.79 6.28 -8.71
C THR A 335 -15.76 7.29 -8.25
N LYS A 336 -14.45 6.99 -8.37
CA LYS A 336 -13.38 7.94 -8.05
C LYS A 336 -13.43 9.18 -8.96
N LEU A 337 -13.57 8.99 -10.27
CA LEU A 337 -13.67 10.08 -11.24
C LEU A 337 -14.83 11.02 -10.91
N HIS A 338 -16.01 10.48 -10.58
CA HIS A 338 -17.14 11.31 -10.16
C HIS A 338 -16.81 12.18 -8.93
N LEU A 339 -16.15 11.62 -7.92
CA LEU A 339 -15.72 12.39 -6.74
C LEU A 339 -14.71 13.48 -7.12
N TYR A 340 -13.82 13.22 -8.07
CA TYR A 340 -12.86 14.21 -8.55
C TYR A 340 -13.53 15.33 -9.35
N ASP A 341 -14.53 15.01 -10.17
CA ASP A 341 -15.31 16.00 -10.91
C ASP A 341 -16.08 16.94 -9.98
N LEU A 342 -16.60 16.42 -8.85
CA LEU A 342 -17.21 17.26 -7.80
C LEU A 342 -16.19 18.25 -7.22
N LYS A 343 -14.97 17.80 -6.90
CA LYS A 343 -13.90 18.70 -6.44
C LYS A 343 -13.53 19.75 -7.48
N GLN A 344 -13.45 19.37 -8.75
CA GLN A 344 -13.16 20.29 -9.84
C GLN A 344 -14.27 21.35 -9.99
N ALA A 345 -15.54 20.97 -9.85
CA ALA A 345 -16.67 21.91 -9.92
C ALA A 345 -16.58 23.00 -8.83
N GLU A 346 -16.15 22.66 -7.62
CA GLU A 346 -15.93 23.64 -6.55
C GLU A 346 -14.74 24.57 -6.83
N ILE A 347 -13.68 24.06 -7.48
CA ILE A 347 -12.53 24.89 -7.91
C ILE A 347 -12.98 25.88 -8.99
N ASP A 348 -13.79 25.41 -9.93
CA ASP A 348 -14.37 26.26 -10.98
C ASP A 348 -15.30 27.32 -10.38
N LEU A 349 -16.08 26.97 -9.35
CA LEU A 349 -16.99 27.89 -8.66
C LEU A 349 -16.24 29.05 -8.01
N ILE A 350 -15.21 28.78 -7.20
CA ILE A 350 -14.43 29.87 -6.57
C ILE A 350 -13.73 30.76 -7.61
N GLY A 351 -13.35 30.20 -8.76
CA GLY A 351 -12.69 30.93 -9.84
C GLY A 351 -13.64 31.82 -10.65
N LYS A 352 -14.90 31.39 -10.83
CA LYS A 352 -15.92 32.09 -11.63
C LYS A 352 -16.79 33.03 -10.80
N ASP A 353 -17.24 32.58 -9.63
CA ASP A 353 -18.13 33.31 -8.73
C ASP A 353 -17.77 33.03 -7.28
N LYS A 354 -16.80 33.79 -6.78
CA LYS A 354 -16.34 33.72 -5.39
C LYS A 354 -17.47 33.98 -4.39
N ASN A 355 -18.42 34.88 -4.68
CA ASN A 355 -19.52 35.18 -3.76
C ASN A 355 -20.46 33.98 -3.60
N ALA A 356 -20.73 33.24 -4.67
CA ALA A 356 -21.50 32.01 -4.60
C ALA A 356 -20.78 30.91 -3.80
N PHE A 357 -19.45 30.80 -3.96
CA PHE A 357 -18.63 29.89 -3.15
C PHE A 357 -18.68 30.26 -1.66
N ASP A 358 -18.43 31.53 -1.34
CA ASP A 358 -18.44 32.03 0.04
C ASP A 358 -19.83 31.84 0.68
N LYS A 359 -20.91 32.15 -0.03
CA LYS A 359 -22.30 31.92 0.42
C LYS A 359 -22.56 30.45 0.78
N LYS A 360 -21.95 29.51 0.06
CA LYS A 360 -22.14 28.07 0.27
C LYS A 360 -21.39 27.56 1.51
N TYR A 361 -20.21 28.10 1.82
CA TYR A 361 -19.31 27.48 2.81
C TYR A 361 -18.99 28.33 4.04
N ASP A 362 -19.25 29.65 4.03
CA ASP A 362 -18.90 30.52 5.15
C ASP A 362 -19.67 30.18 6.43
N ASN A 363 -20.91 29.68 6.30
CA ASN A 363 -21.76 29.31 7.44
C ASN A 363 -21.98 27.79 7.57
N ASP A 364 -21.66 26.99 6.54
CA ASP A 364 -21.90 25.55 6.49
C ASP A 364 -20.58 24.74 6.38
N LEU A 365 -19.64 25.01 7.31
CA LEU A 365 -18.31 24.39 7.32
C LEU A 365 -18.32 22.84 7.38
N LYS A 366 -19.42 22.23 7.84
CA LYS A 366 -19.61 20.78 7.83
C LYS A 366 -19.62 20.20 6.40
N ASP A 367 -20.14 20.95 5.43
CA ASP A 367 -20.27 20.54 4.03
C ASP A 367 -18.94 20.74 3.28
N PHE A 368 -18.03 21.52 3.87
CA PHE A 368 -16.70 21.75 3.35
C PHE A 368 -15.70 20.62 3.69
N LYS A 369 -16.05 19.71 4.61
CA LYS A 369 -15.13 18.70 5.16
C LYS A 369 -14.40 17.87 4.09
N ASP A 370 -15.09 17.60 2.97
CA ASP A 370 -14.61 16.74 1.87
C ASP A 370 -13.68 17.49 0.89
N TYR A 371 -13.51 18.81 1.07
CA TYR A 371 -12.70 19.69 0.24
C TYR A 371 -11.51 20.32 0.98
N ASN A 372 -11.26 19.91 2.23
CA ASN A 372 -10.16 20.41 3.07
C ASN A 372 -8.76 20.17 2.49
N ASP A 373 -8.61 19.21 1.58
CA ASP A 373 -7.37 18.92 0.86
C ASP A 373 -7.12 19.89 -0.30
N ILE A 374 -8.19 20.48 -0.86
CA ILE A 374 -8.15 21.37 -2.02
C ILE A 374 -8.15 22.85 -1.64
N PHE A 375 -8.74 23.24 -0.51
CA PHE A 375 -8.90 24.66 -0.16
C PHE A 375 -8.37 24.97 1.24
N TYR A 376 -7.98 26.23 1.45
CA TYR A 376 -7.57 26.76 2.75
C TYR A 376 -7.92 28.26 2.86
N ARG A 377 -7.97 28.78 4.09
CA ARG A 377 -8.15 30.22 4.36
C ARG A 377 -6.81 30.93 4.36
N ASN A 378 -6.69 32.01 3.58
CA ASN A 378 -5.51 32.87 3.61
C ASN A 378 -5.49 33.70 4.90
N LYS A 379 -4.37 33.67 5.65
CA LYS A 379 -4.24 34.45 6.91
C LYS A 379 -4.38 35.95 6.69
N THR A 380 -3.79 36.49 5.62
CA THR A 380 -3.71 37.93 5.38
C THR A 380 -5.01 38.49 4.85
N THR A 381 -5.65 37.81 3.89
CA THR A 381 -6.87 38.32 3.24
C THR A 381 -8.16 37.77 3.84
N GLY A 382 -8.11 36.66 4.58
CA GLY A 382 -9.30 35.96 5.07
C GLY A 382 -10.03 35.13 4.00
N ASP A 383 -9.60 35.20 2.74
CA ASP A 383 -10.29 34.52 1.63
C ASP A 383 -10.00 33.03 1.57
N TRP A 384 -10.94 32.27 1.03
CA TRP A 384 -10.65 30.93 0.52
C TRP A 384 -9.66 30.99 -0.65
N LYS A 385 -8.70 30.07 -0.63
CA LYS A 385 -7.69 29.87 -1.68
C LYS A 385 -7.56 28.39 -2.00
N VAL A 386 -7.27 28.11 -3.27
CA VAL A 386 -6.97 26.76 -3.74
C VAL A 386 -5.54 26.38 -3.29
N ASN A 387 -5.42 25.25 -2.62
CA ASN A 387 -4.17 24.56 -2.35
C ASN A 387 -3.60 24.02 -3.67
N SER A 388 -2.53 24.62 -4.16
CA SER A 388 -1.88 24.25 -5.42
C SER A 388 -1.41 22.79 -5.46
N ILE A 389 -1.01 22.22 -4.31
CA ILE A 389 -0.58 20.81 -4.21
C ILE A 389 -1.78 19.87 -4.21
N GLY A 390 -2.83 20.22 -3.49
CA GLY A 390 -4.11 19.50 -3.54
C GLY A 390 -4.68 19.47 -4.95
N TYR A 391 -4.66 20.61 -5.64
CA TYR A 391 -5.10 20.71 -7.03
C TYR A 391 -4.24 19.89 -7.99
N LEU A 392 -2.90 19.96 -7.88
CA LEU A 392 -2.01 19.14 -8.71
C LEU A 392 -2.25 17.64 -8.47
N ARG A 393 -2.51 17.23 -7.22
CA ARG A 393 -2.85 15.85 -6.89
C ARG A 393 -4.19 15.43 -7.50
N LEU A 394 -5.22 16.26 -7.38
CA LEU A 394 -6.52 16.04 -8.01
C LEU A 394 -6.39 15.82 -9.52
N MET A 395 -5.63 16.68 -10.20
CA MET A 395 -5.41 16.55 -11.65
C MET A 395 -4.77 15.21 -12.02
N LYS A 396 -3.74 14.77 -11.28
CA LYS A 396 -3.09 13.47 -11.50
C LYS A 396 -4.03 12.30 -11.25
N ASP A 397 -4.76 12.33 -10.14
CA ASP A 397 -5.70 11.28 -9.77
C ASP A 397 -6.85 11.19 -10.80
N THR A 398 -7.34 12.32 -11.30
CA THR A 398 -8.31 12.40 -12.41
C THR A 398 -7.76 11.81 -13.70
N THR A 399 -6.55 12.19 -14.11
CA THR A 399 -5.91 11.65 -15.31
C THR A 399 -5.70 10.14 -15.20
N PHE A 400 -5.24 9.66 -14.04
CA PHE A 400 -5.05 8.23 -13.81
C PHE A 400 -6.37 7.46 -13.82
N ALA A 401 -7.43 8.00 -13.21
CA ALA A 401 -8.75 7.36 -13.25
C ALA A 401 -9.31 7.24 -14.68
N LYS A 402 -9.16 8.30 -15.50
CA LYS A 402 -9.56 8.27 -16.93
C LYS A 402 -8.76 7.25 -17.73
N TYR A 403 -7.43 7.28 -17.57
CA TYR A 403 -6.54 6.30 -18.18
C TYR A 403 -6.94 4.86 -17.81
N MET A 404 -7.21 4.58 -16.54
CA MET A 404 -7.64 3.25 -16.12
C MET A 404 -8.99 2.86 -16.72
N ILE A 405 -9.95 3.78 -16.80
CA ILE A 405 -11.26 3.54 -17.43
C ILE A 405 -11.09 3.09 -18.89
N GLU A 406 -10.21 3.75 -19.65
CA GLU A 406 -9.87 3.40 -21.04
C GLU A 406 -9.12 2.05 -21.11
N LYS A 407 -8.22 1.79 -20.17
CA LYS A 407 -7.54 0.48 -20.04
C LYS A 407 -8.52 -0.66 -19.77
N PHE A 408 -9.54 -0.45 -18.92
CA PHE A 408 -10.59 -1.45 -18.73
C PHE A 408 -11.39 -1.74 -20.01
N ASP A 409 -11.55 -0.75 -20.90
CA ASP A 409 -12.23 -0.95 -22.19
C ASP A 409 -11.41 -1.77 -23.19
N THR A 410 -10.09 -1.81 -23.03
CA THR A 410 -9.15 -2.47 -23.96
C THR A 410 -8.58 -3.78 -23.42
N GLU A 411 -8.28 -3.85 -22.12
CA GLU A 411 -7.59 -4.97 -21.44
C GLU A 411 -8.50 -5.77 -20.50
N GLY A 412 -9.77 -5.36 -20.33
CA GLY A 412 -10.75 -6.11 -19.56
C GLY A 412 -10.45 -6.17 -18.06
N GLU A 413 -10.77 -7.31 -17.42
CA GLU A 413 -10.74 -7.44 -15.95
C GLU A 413 -9.35 -7.32 -15.32
N PHE A 414 -8.29 -7.56 -16.10
CA PHE A 414 -6.91 -7.51 -15.65
C PHE A 414 -6.23 -6.15 -15.87
N ALA A 415 -6.92 -5.15 -16.40
CA ALA A 415 -6.34 -3.84 -16.73
C ALA A 415 -5.55 -3.21 -15.58
N PHE A 416 -6.10 -3.23 -14.35
CA PHE A 416 -5.38 -2.68 -13.19
C PHE A 416 -4.19 -3.53 -12.75
N VAL A 417 -4.29 -4.86 -12.87
CA VAL A 417 -3.18 -5.78 -12.59
C VAL A 417 -2.02 -5.52 -13.55
N GLN A 418 -2.29 -5.41 -14.85
CA GLN A 418 -1.26 -5.11 -15.85
C GLN A 418 -0.59 -3.75 -15.59
N GLU A 419 -1.38 -2.74 -15.21
CA GLU A 419 -0.83 -1.45 -14.77
C GLU A 419 0.05 -1.57 -13.52
N GLN A 420 -0.33 -2.39 -12.53
CA GLN A 420 0.51 -2.63 -11.35
C GLN A 420 1.82 -3.35 -11.69
N LEU A 421 1.81 -4.28 -12.65
CA LEU A 421 3.04 -4.92 -13.14
C LEU A 421 3.94 -3.94 -13.88
N SER A 422 3.37 -2.97 -14.60
CA SER A 422 4.15 -1.91 -15.26
C SER A 422 4.87 -1.01 -14.26
N TRP A 423 4.32 -0.86 -13.05
CA TRP A 423 5.00 -0.14 -11.98
C TRP A 423 6.30 -0.83 -11.52
N LEU A 424 6.38 -2.15 -11.71
CA LEU A 424 7.52 -2.99 -11.35
C LEU A 424 8.43 -3.31 -12.56
N GLY A 425 8.04 -2.93 -13.78
CA GLY A 425 8.73 -3.36 -15.01
C GLY A 425 8.59 -4.86 -15.29
N LEU A 426 7.45 -5.45 -14.91
CA LEU A 426 7.15 -6.88 -15.01
C LEU A 426 5.96 -7.17 -15.93
N GLU A 427 5.65 -6.29 -16.87
CA GLU A 427 4.51 -6.41 -17.80
C GLU A 427 4.55 -7.73 -18.57
N ASN A 428 5.75 -8.19 -18.92
CA ASN A 428 6.00 -9.44 -19.63
C ASN A 428 5.78 -10.70 -18.79
N THR A 429 5.53 -10.57 -17.48
CA THR A 429 5.23 -11.70 -16.57
C THR A 429 3.74 -11.91 -16.38
N PHE A 430 2.89 -11.08 -17.00
CA PHE A 430 1.45 -11.24 -16.95
C PHE A 430 1.02 -12.60 -17.53
N ASP A 431 0.26 -13.35 -16.74
CA ASP A 431 -0.32 -14.64 -17.11
C ASP A 431 -1.67 -14.80 -16.40
N GLU A 432 -2.75 -14.94 -17.16
CA GLU A 432 -4.10 -15.09 -16.62
C GLU A 432 -4.25 -16.34 -15.73
N SER A 433 -3.41 -17.36 -15.93
CA SER A 433 -3.40 -18.57 -15.09
C SER A 433 -2.93 -18.33 -13.65
N ASN A 434 -2.32 -17.17 -13.37
CA ASN A 434 -1.97 -16.75 -12.02
C ASN A 434 -3.16 -16.18 -11.25
N LEU A 435 -4.36 -16.11 -11.84
CA LEU A 435 -5.59 -15.75 -11.12
C LEU A 435 -6.04 -16.92 -10.23
N ILE A 436 -6.08 -16.67 -8.91
CA ILE A 436 -6.79 -17.50 -7.95
C ILE A 436 -8.22 -16.98 -7.77
N ASP A 437 -9.19 -17.89 -7.82
CA ASP A 437 -10.62 -17.59 -7.71
C ASP A 437 -11.36 -18.80 -7.14
N GLY A 438 -12.24 -18.57 -6.15
CA GLY A 438 -13.03 -19.63 -5.53
C GLY A 438 -12.19 -20.65 -4.77
N ILE A 439 -11.16 -20.19 -4.05
CA ILE A 439 -10.29 -21.05 -3.26
C ILE A 439 -11.07 -21.57 -2.05
N LEU A 440 -11.19 -22.89 -1.97
CA LEU A 440 -11.88 -23.59 -0.89
C LEU A 440 -10.89 -23.95 0.23
N PHE A 441 -11.37 -23.95 1.47
CA PHE A 441 -10.59 -24.46 2.58
C PHE A 441 -10.57 -25.99 2.55
N GLU A 442 -9.38 -26.59 2.50
CA GLU A 442 -9.21 -28.04 2.32
C GLU A 442 -9.88 -28.86 3.43
N GLU A 443 -9.85 -28.38 4.67
CA GLU A 443 -10.47 -29.09 5.80
C GLU A 443 -12.00 -29.10 5.71
N ASP A 444 -12.62 -28.03 5.20
CA ASP A 444 -14.07 -27.98 4.95
C ASP A 444 -14.45 -28.96 3.82
N LEU A 445 -13.62 -29.05 2.77
CA LEU A 445 -13.79 -30.02 1.69
C LEU A 445 -13.71 -31.46 2.19
N VAL A 446 -12.69 -31.79 2.98
CA VAL A 446 -12.52 -33.14 3.56
C VAL A 446 -13.70 -33.48 4.46
N THR A 447 -14.10 -32.56 5.34
CA THR A 447 -15.25 -32.76 6.25
C THR A 447 -16.54 -33.02 5.47
N PHE A 448 -16.75 -32.28 4.38
CA PHE A 448 -17.92 -32.45 3.52
C PHE A 448 -17.86 -33.77 2.73
N GLU A 449 -16.69 -34.14 2.19
CA GLU A 449 -16.50 -35.39 1.49
C GLU A 449 -16.75 -36.61 2.40
N GLU A 450 -16.28 -36.58 3.65
CA GLU A 450 -16.56 -37.62 4.64
C GLU A 450 -18.06 -37.76 4.93
N LEU A 451 -18.79 -36.65 4.98
CA LEU A 451 -20.24 -36.67 5.12
C LEU A 451 -20.90 -37.32 3.90
N ILE A 452 -20.49 -36.94 2.69
CA ILE A 452 -21.04 -37.52 1.45
C ILE A 452 -20.75 -39.02 1.38
N LYS A 453 -19.54 -39.47 1.71
CA LYS A 453 -19.16 -40.89 1.78
C LYS A 453 -20.10 -41.71 2.67
N LYS A 454 -20.51 -41.16 3.82
CA LYS A 454 -21.47 -41.82 4.73
C LYS A 454 -22.88 -41.95 4.14
N LEU A 455 -23.22 -41.11 3.16
CA LEU A 455 -24.54 -41.10 2.51
C LEU A 455 -24.57 -41.87 1.18
N VAL A 456 -23.42 -42.31 0.67
CA VAL A 456 -23.34 -43.13 -0.56
C VAL A 456 -24.16 -44.41 -0.40
N GLY A 457 -25.00 -44.71 -1.39
CA GLY A 457 -25.87 -45.89 -1.39
C GLY A 457 -27.05 -45.85 -0.41
N ILE A 458 -27.19 -44.79 0.40
CA ILE A 458 -28.34 -44.59 1.30
C ILE A 458 -29.40 -43.74 0.59
N GLN A 459 -30.68 -44.02 0.87
CA GLN A 459 -31.78 -43.16 0.43
C GLN A 459 -31.75 -41.83 1.20
N VAL A 460 -31.19 -40.78 0.57
CA VAL A 460 -31.12 -39.46 1.18
C VAL A 460 -32.50 -38.80 1.09
N LEU A 461 -33.15 -38.70 2.25
CA LEU A 461 -34.50 -38.18 2.38
C LEU A 461 -34.51 -36.65 2.46
N LYS A 462 -35.72 -36.07 2.50
CA LYS A 462 -35.94 -34.63 2.44
C LYS A 462 -35.15 -33.83 3.49
N GLU A 463 -35.04 -34.32 4.71
CA GLU A 463 -34.34 -33.61 5.79
C GLU A 463 -32.85 -33.53 5.53
N ASP A 464 -32.23 -34.64 5.10
CA ASP A 464 -30.80 -34.66 4.79
C ASP A 464 -30.47 -33.91 3.49
N GLN A 465 -31.39 -33.90 2.51
CA GLN A 465 -31.30 -33.01 1.34
C GLN A 465 -31.24 -31.53 1.75
N ILE A 466 -32.00 -31.13 2.77
CA ILE A 466 -32.00 -29.76 3.29
C ILE A 466 -30.69 -29.48 4.03
N LYS A 467 -30.22 -30.40 4.88
CA LYS A 467 -28.93 -30.26 5.58
C LYS A 467 -27.76 -30.13 4.62
N LEU A 468 -27.71 -30.96 3.57
CA LEU A 468 -26.68 -30.86 2.53
C LEU A 468 -26.73 -29.50 1.82
N LYS A 469 -27.93 -29.00 1.52
CA LYS A 469 -28.10 -27.65 0.98
C LYS A 469 -27.58 -26.58 1.95
N GLU A 470 -27.94 -26.66 3.22
CA GLU A 470 -27.51 -25.69 4.25
C GLU A 470 -25.99 -25.67 4.41
N LEU A 471 -25.34 -26.83 4.44
CA LEU A 471 -23.88 -26.94 4.49
C LEU A 471 -23.22 -26.30 3.26
N LEU A 472 -23.69 -26.65 2.07
CA LEU A 472 -23.21 -26.06 0.81
C LEU A 472 -23.46 -24.55 0.72
N THR A 473 -24.49 -24.04 1.40
CA THR A 473 -24.78 -22.59 1.47
C THR A 473 -23.99 -21.83 2.54
N SER A 474 -23.20 -22.53 3.36
CA SER A 474 -22.33 -21.87 4.33
C SER A 474 -21.25 -21.05 3.62
N GLU A 475 -20.68 -20.07 4.33
CA GLU A 475 -19.62 -19.21 3.78
C GLU A 475 -18.36 -20.01 3.38
N ALA A 476 -18.21 -21.24 3.87
CA ALA A 476 -17.08 -22.13 3.60
C ALA A 476 -16.90 -22.49 2.11
N PHE A 477 -18.01 -22.71 1.38
CA PHE A 477 -17.94 -23.25 0.01
C PHE A 477 -18.08 -22.19 -1.10
N GLN A 478 -18.19 -20.90 -0.73
CA GLN A 478 -18.32 -19.76 -1.64
C GLN A 478 -19.32 -19.95 -2.82
N ILE A 479 -20.38 -20.74 -2.61
CA ILE A 479 -21.31 -21.09 -3.69
C ILE A 479 -22.22 -19.91 -4.03
N ASP A 480 -22.40 -19.65 -5.34
CA ASP A 480 -23.32 -18.62 -5.82
C ASP A 480 -24.75 -18.88 -5.30
N ARG A 481 -25.22 -18.00 -4.41
CA ARG A 481 -26.58 -18.05 -3.84
C ARG A 481 -27.67 -17.90 -4.90
N SER A 482 -27.35 -17.41 -6.09
CA SER A 482 -28.28 -17.32 -7.23
C SER A 482 -28.71 -18.71 -7.73
N LEU A 483 -27.79 -19.68 -7.76
CA LEU A 483 -28.06 -21.10 -8.09
C LEU A 483 -29.01 -21.77 -7.09
N LEU A 484 -29.20 -21.13 -5.94
CA LEU A 484 -29.90 -21.66 -4.77
C LEU A 484 -31.24 -20.95 -4.51
N ARG A 485 -31.61 -19.95 -5.32
CA ARG A 485 -32.90 -19.25 -5.28
C ARG A 485 -34.02 -20.19 -5.75
N GLY A 486 -34.91 -20.54 -4.82
CA GLY A 486 -36.00 -21.48 -5.08
C GLY A 486 -36.34 -22.31 -3.83
N THR A 487 -37.14 -23.37 -4.02
CA THR A 487 -37.70 -24.25 -2.99
C THR A 487 -36.73 -24.62 -1.85
N LYS A 488 -37.26 -25.02 -0.67
CA LYS A 488 -36.44 -25.51 0.48
C LYS A 488 -35.43 -26.61 0.11
N LYS A 489 -35.66 -27.36 -0.97
CA LYS A 489 -34.75 -28.39 -1.48
C LYS A 489 -33.85 -27.87 -2.59
N MET A 490 -32.66 -28.45 -2.73
CA MET A 490 -31.81 -28.26 -3.91
C MET A 490 -32.30 -29.17 -5.04
N HIS A 491 -32.10 -28.78 -6.31
CA HIS A 491 -32.36 -29.65 -7.46
C HIS A 491 -31.16 -30.60 -7.67
N PRO A 492 -31.37 -31.87 -8.07
CA PRO A 492 -30.28 -32.82 -8.34
C PRO A 492 -29.21 -32.25 -9.28
N ASP A 493 -29.62 -31.64 -10.39
CA ASP A 493 -28.68 -31.05 -11.35
C ASP A 493 -27.86 -29.90 -10.77
N THR A 494 -28.45 -29.11 -9.86
CA THR A 494 -27.71 -28.06 -9.15
C THR A 494 -26.64 -28.67 -8.25
N PHE A 495 -26.98 -29.73 -7.51
CA PHE A 495 -26.01 -30.44 -6.68
C PHE A 495 -24.89 -31.05 -7.51
N ASN A 496 -25.21 -31.73 -8.62
CA ASN A 496 -24.23 -32.34 -9.51
C ASN A 496 -23.31 -31.29 -10.15
N SER A 497 -23.85 -30.13 -10.53
CA SER A 497 -23.06 -29.00 -11.03
C SER A 497 -22.08 -28.49 -9.97
N ILE A 498 -22.52 -28.34 -8.72
CA ILE A 498 -21.65 -27.93 -7.60
C ILE A 498 -20.54 -28.96 -7.36
N MET A 499 -20.87 -30.26 -7.30
CA MET A 499 -19.88 -31.32 -7.09
C MET A 499 -18.82 -31.32 -8.18
N LYS A 500 -19.25 -31.23 -9.44
CA LYS A 500 -18.35 -31.30 -10.60
C LYS A 500 -17.52 -30.03 -10.79
N ASN A 501 -18.17 -28.86 -10.77
CA ASN A 501 -17.56 -27.62 -11.24
C ASN A 501 -16.94 -26.81 -10.10
N THR A 502 -17.49 -26.87 -8.89
CA THR A 502 -17.04 -26.09 -7.73
C THR A 502 -16.16 -26.92 -6.81
N LEU A 503 -16.68 -28.03 -6.28
CA LEU A 503 -15.96 -28.84 -5.28
C LEU A 503 -14.99 -29.85 -5.92
N LYS A 504 -15.16 -30.14 -7.22
CA LYS A 504 -14.42 -31.16 -7.98
C LYS A 504 -14.40 -32.53 -7.30
N LEU A 505 -15.51 -32.90 -6.64
CA LEU A 505 -15.67 -34.19 -5.97
C LEU A 505 -16.36 -35.21 -6.91
N PRO A 506 -15.96 -36.50 -6.88
CA PRO A 506 -16.48 -37.53 -7.79
C PRO A 506 -17.83 -38.10 -7.32
N TYR A 507 -18.79 -37.24 -7.01
CA TYR A 507 -20.12 -37.65 -6.54
C TYR A 507 -21.24 -37.03 -7.37
N GLU A 508 -22.29 -37.79 -7.60
CA GLU A 508 -23.54 -37.32 -8.19
C GLU A 508 -24.76 -37.85 -7.44
N VAL A 509 -25.87 -37.15 -7.59
CA VAL A 509 -27.18 -37.56 -7.10
C VAL A 509 -28.10 -37.88 -8.27
N THR A 510 -28.87 -38.95 -8.11
CA THR A 510 -30.03 -39.26 -8.94
C THR A 510 -31.30 -39.19 -8.07
N ALA A 511 -32.37 -38.60 -8.62
CA ALA A 511 -33.63 -38.47 -7.91
C ALA A 511 -34.63 -39.55 -8.32
N THR A 512 -35.05 -40.37 -7.35
CA THR A 512 -36.02 -41.44 -7.58
C THR A 512 -37.36 -41.09 -6.96
N LYS A 513 -38.44 -41.16 -7.76
CA LYS A 513 -39.82 -40.98 -7.29
C LYS A 513 -40.39 -42.31 -6.83
N THR A 514 -41.03 -42.32 -5.67
CA THR A 514 -41.70 -43.50 -5.10
C THR A 514 -42.94 -43.09 -4.32
N SER A 515 -43.74 -44.05 -3.86
CA SER A 515 -44.95 -43.84 -3.07
C SER A 515 -45.02 -44.81 -1.91
N LYS A 516 -45.36 -44.31 -0.73
CA LYS A 516 -45.66 -45.12 0.46
C LYS A 516 -47.10 -44.85 0.87
N TRP A 517 -47.80 -45.88 1.31
CA TRP A 517 -49.13 -45.75 1.88
C TRP A 517 -49.00 -45.21 3.31
N VAL A 518 -49.65 -44.08 3.59
CA VAL A 518 -49.71 -43.46 4.91
C VAL A 518 -51.18 -43.13 5.16
N GLU A 519 -51.76 -43.65 6.25
CA GLU A 519 -53.18 -43.45 6.62
C GLU A 519 -54.15 -43.79 5.47
N GLY A 520 -53.90 -44.88 4.73
CA GLY A 520 -54.77 -45.32 3.64
C GLY A 520 -54.72 -44.47 2.37
N LYS A 521 -53.78 -43.52 2.25
CA LYS A 521 -53.54 -42.74 1.02
C LYS A 521 -52.10 -42.92 0.51
N PRO A 522 -51.89 -43.07 -0.81
CA PRO A 522 -50.54 -43.14 -1.38
C PRO A 522 -49.89 -41.76 -1.34
N LYS A 523 -48.87 -41.61 -0.50
CA LYS A 523 -48.07 -40.39 -0.38
C LYS A 523 -46.82 -40.53 -1.24
N LYS A 524 -46.72 -39.71 -2.29
CA LYS A 524 -45.56 -39.66 -3.17
C LYS A 524 -44.39 -38.96 -2.48
N TYR A 525 -43.20 -39.51 -2.60
CA TYR A 525 -41.97 -38.88 -2.13
C TYR A 525 -40.82 -39.12 -3.11
N THR A 526 -39.84 -38.22 -3.05
CA THR A 526 -38.61 -38.30 -3.85
C THR A 526 -37.43 -38.36 -2.91
N TYR A 527 -36.57 -39.36 -3.08
CA TYR A 527 -35.29 -39.47 -2.39
C TYR A 527 -34.14 -39.35 -3.39
N TRP A 528 -32.96 -39.01 -2.91
CA TRP A 528 -31.74 -39.02 -3.71
C TRP A 528 -30.95 -40.28 -3.41
N THR A 529 -30.28 -40.81 -4.43
CA THR A 529 -29.22 -41.80 -4.27
C THR A 529 -27.93 -41.12 -4.70
N ILE A 530 -26.94 -41.08 -3.79
CA ILE A 530 -25.60 -40.59 -4.09
C ILE A 530 -24.76 -41.76 -4.61
N SER A 531 -24.16 -41.59 -5.78
CA SER A 531 -23.19 -42.52 -6.38
C SER A 531 -21.81 -41.86 -6.45
N SER A 532 -20.76 -42.66 -6.30
CA SER A 532 -19.40 -42.29 -6.69
C SER A 532 -19.27 -42.52 -8.19
N ILE A 533 -18.69 -41.56 -8.91
CA ILE A 533 -18.40 -41.65 -10.36
C ILE A 533 -17.01 -42.23 -10.57
#